data_AF-A0A1H4RSG4-F1
#
_entry.id   AF-A0A1H4RSG4-F1
#
_cell.length_a   1.000
_cell.length_b   1.000
_cell.length_c   1.000
_cell.angle_alpha   90.00
_cell.angle_beta   90.00
_cell.angle_gamma   90.00
#
_symmetry.space_group_name_H-M   'P 1'
#
loop_
_entity.id
_entity.type
_entity.pdbx_description
1 polymer ?
#
loop_
_entity_poly.entity_id
_entity_poly.type
_entity_poly.pdbx_seq_one_letter_code
_entity_poly.pdbx_strand_id
1 'polypeptide(L)'
;MATTDLERQTTSKVDEADVPSRDWGWSGNAPNAARIAGVLFAVLLLLMNIGNHQGKTEDIFLIGFAVAILGTILINWISTRRKKWKY
;
A
#
# COMPACT_ATOMS: atom_id res chain seq x y z
N MET A 1 6.26 -35.12 7.79
CA MET A 1 5.48 -34.31 6.83
C MET A 1 4.47 -33.46 7.59
N ALA A 2 3.51 -34.05 8.30
CA ALA A 2 2.54 -33.27 9.09
C ALA A 2 3.15 -32.26 10.10
N THR A 3 4.29 -32.59 10.74
CA THR A 3 4.97 -31.69 11.69
C THR A 3 5.57 -30.45 11.02
N THR A 4 6.14 -30.59 9.82
CA THR A 4 6.73 -29.48 9.07
C THR A 4 5.68 -28.55 8.47
N ASP A 5 4.49 -29.07 8.14
CA ASP A 5 3.38 -28.26 7.63
C ASP A 5 2.75 -27.40 8.74
N LEU A 6 2.64 -27.94 9.96
CA LEU A 6 2.18 -27.18 11.13
C LEU A 6 3.17 -26.09 11.53
N GLU A 7 4.48 -26.38 11.53
CA GLU A 7 5.53 -25.40 11.81
C GLU A 7 5.49 -24.25 10.77
N ARG A 8 5.30 -24.58 9.49
CA ARG A 8 5.11 -23.57 8.42
C ARG A 8 3.84 -22.76 8.62
N GLN A 9 2.72 -23.36 9.02
CA GLN A 9 1.49 -22.60 9.32
C GLN A 9 1.69 -21.58 10.45
N THR A 10 2.41 -21.96 11.52
CA THR A 10 2.62 -21.07 12.68
C THR A 10 3.57 -19.89 12.42
N THR A 11 4.49 -20.03 11.47
CA THR A 11 5.56 -19.03 11.25
C THR A 11 5.16 -17.91 10.29
N SER A 12 4.17 -18.14 9.42
CA SER A 12 3.85 -17.21 8.34
C SER A 12 2.49 -16.52 8.51
N LYS A 13 2.48 -15.23 8.18
CA LYS A 13 1.40 -14.30 8.50
C LYS A 13 0.22 -14.32 7.51
N VAL A 14 0.37 -15.02 6.40
CA VAL A 14 -0.62 -15.12 5.31
C VAL A 14 -1.15 -16.56 5.27
N ASP A 15 -2.33 -16.84 4.73
CA ASP A 15 -2.79 -18.22 4.55
C ASP A 15 -2.23 -18.82 3.24
N GLU A 16 -1.94 -20.11 3.23
CA GLU A 16 -1.59 -20.86 2.02
C GLU A 16 -2.76 -20.90 1.03
N ALA A 17 -3.99 -20.90 1.55
CA ALA A 17 -5.20 -20.83 0.74
C ALA A 17 -5.33 -19.52 -0.05
N ASP A 18 -4.78 -18.41 0.47
CA ASP A 18 -4.78 -17.11 -0.20
C ASP A 18 -3.66 -17.01 -1.25
N VAL A 19 -2.49 -17.56 -0.93
CA VAL A 19 -1.30 -17.53 -1.80
C VAL A 19 -0.51 -18.83 -1.65
N PRO A 20 -0.53 -19.73 -2.66
CA PRO A 20 0.12 -21.05 -2.62
C PRO A 20 1.66 -21.00 -2.73
N SER A 21 2.23 -19.79 -2.79
CA SER A 21 3.67 -19.54 -2.80
C SER A 21 4.10 -18.72 -1.59
N ARG A 22 3.33 -18.81 -0.50
CA ARG A 22 3.58 -18.06 0.74
C ARG A 22 4.98 -18.29 1.29
N ASP A 23 5.48 -19.52 1.15
CA ASP A 23 6.81 -19.92 1.62
C ASP A 23 7.97 -19.21 0.90
N TRP A 24 7.75 -18.56 -0.26
CA TRP A 24 8.78 -17.71 -0.90
C TRP A 24 8.99 -16.37 -0.16
N GLY A 25 8.01 -15.93 0.64
CA GLY A 25 8.16 -14.84 1.61
C GLY A 25 7.83 -13.42 1.13
N TRP A 26 7.55 -13.20 -0.16
CA TRP A 26 7.22 -11.87 -0.70
C TRP A 26 5.73 -11.50 -0.61
N SER A 27 4.86 -12.44 -0.23
CA SER A 27 3.39 -12.28 -0.26
C SER A 27 2.79 -11.59 0.98
N GLY A 28 3.63 -11.09 1.89
CA GLY A 28 3.17 -10.45 3.12
C GLY A 28 2.39 -9.16 2.89
N ASN A 29 1.28 -8.97 3.62
CA ASN A 29 0.54 -7.71 3.63
C ASN A 29 1.14 -6.72 4.65
N ALA A 30 1.60 -5.56 4.17
CA ALA A 30 2.16 -4.49 4.99
C ALA A 30 1.40 -3.16 4.80
N PRO A 31 0.16 -3.04 5.32
CA PRO A 31 -0.71 -1.90 5.05
C PRO A 31 -0.13 -0.56 5.55
N ASN A 32 0.63 -0.57 6.64
CA ASN A 32 1.29 0.64 7.15
C ASN A 32 2.46 1.06 6.25
N ALA A 33 3.27 0.11 5.78
CA ALA A 33 4.37 0.40 4.86
C ALA A 33 3.85 0.95 3.54
N ALA A 34 2.77 0.37 2.99
CA ALA A 34 2.13 0.86 1.78
C ALA A 34 1.60 2.30 1.93
N ARG A 35 1.01 2.63 3.09
CA ARG A 35 0.54 4.01 3.38
C ARG A 35 1.71 5.00 3.46
N ILE A 36 2.79 4.64 4.15
CA ILE A 36 3.99 5.49 4.26
C ILE A 36 4.61 5.71 2.88
N ALA A 37 4.78 4.64 2.10
CA ALA A 37 5.30 4.72 0.74
C ALA A 37 4.41 5.61 -0.14
N GLY A 38 3.09 5.45 -0.07
CA GLY A 38 2.17 6.28 -0.84
C GLY A 38 2.24 7.77 -0.46
N VAL A 39 2.31 8.10 0.84
CA VAL A 39 2.52 9.49 1.29
C VAL A 39 3.86 10.04 0.80
N LEU A 40 4.93 9.24 0.87
CA LEU A 40 6.25 9.62 0.36
C LEU A 40 6.20 9.93 -1.14
N PHE A 41 5.57 9.07 -1.94
CA PHE A 41 5.38 9.31 -3.37
C PHE A 41 4.56 10.57 -3.66
N ALA A 42 3.49 10.82 -2.91
CA ALA A 42 2.71 12.05 -3.07
C ALA A 42 3.55 13.31 -2.77
N VAL A 43 4.39 13.28 -1.73
CA VAL A 43 5.33 14.37 -1.41
C VAL A 43 6.34 14.57 -2.54
N LEU A 44 6.92 13.49 -3.08
CA LEU A 44 7.86 13.59 -4.20
C LEU A 44 7.21 14.23 -5.44
N LEU A 45 5.98 13.84 -5.79
CA LEU A 45 5.24 14.46 -6.89
C LEU A 45 5.02 15.96 -6.67
N LEU A 46 4.72 16.38 -5.44
CA LEU A 46 4.55 17.80 -5.12
C LEU A 46 5.87 18.57 -5.18
N LEU A 47 6.97 17.96 -4.75
CA LEU A 47 8.31 18.55 -4.87
C LEU A 47 8.72 18.74 -6.33
N MET A 48 8.27 17.88 -7.24
CA MET A 48 8.53 18.02 -8.68
C MET A 48 7.90 19.28 -9.28
N ASN A 49 6.92 19.94 -8.63
CA ASN A 49 6.42 21.25 -9.10
C ASN A 49 7.44 22.39 -8.94
N ILE A 50 8.52 22.18 -8.17
CA ILE A 50 9.56 23.18 -7.96
C ILE A 50 10.60 23.01 -9.06
N GLY A 51 10.51 23.83 -10.11
CA GLY A 51 11.43 23.73 -11.23
C GLY A 51 11.08 24.64 -12.41
N ASN A 52 11.61 24.28 -13.59
CA ASN A 52 11.51 25.06 -14.82
C ASN A 52 10.18 24.87 -15.56
N HIS A 53 9.05 24.82 -14.85
CA HIS A 53 7.75 24.57 -15.47
C HIS A 53 7.26 25.82 -16.19
N GLN A 54 7.23 25.77 -17.52
CA GLN A 54 6.72 26.86 -18.36
C GLN A 54 5.21 26.73 -18.61
N GLY A 55 4.69 25.50 -18.60
CA GLY A 55 3.26 25.20 -18.81
C GLY A 55 2.61 24.62 -17.57
N LYS A 56 1.28 24.78 -17.46
CA LYS A 56 0.48 24.26 -16.34
C LYS A 56 0.06 22.80 -16.47
N THR A 57 0.26 22.20 -17.64
CA THR A 57 -0.12 20.80 -17.87
C THR A 57 0.59 19.84 -16.91
N GLU A 58 1.90 19.99 -16.74
CA GLU A 58 2.68 19.13 -15.83
C GLU A 58 2.24 19.31 -14.38
N ASP A 59 2.09 20.57 -13.92
CA ASP A 59 1.59 20.89 -12.58
C ASP A 59 0.24 20.20 -12.28
N ILE A 60 -0.69 20.24 -13.25
CA ILE A 60 -2.02 19.65 -13.10
C ILE A 60 -1.94 18.13 -12.93
N PHE A 61 -1.10 17.45 -13.70
CA PHE A 61 -0.93 15.99 -13.56
C PHE A 61 -0.22 15.63 -12.24
N LEU A 62 0.85 16.33 -11.87
CA LEU A 62 1.57 16.08 -10.62
C LEU A 62 0.66 16.26 -9.40
N ILE A 63 -0.08 17.37 -9.36
CA ILE A 63 -1.06 17.65 -8.31
C ILE A 63 -2.20 16.63 -8.36
N GLY A 64 -2.72 16.33 -9.54
CA GLY A 64 -3.81 15.37 -9.74
C GLY A 64 -3.47 13.97 -9.20
N PHE A 65 -2.27 13.46 -9.52
CA PHE A 65 -1.80 12.17 -9.00
C PHE A 65 -1.51 12.21 -7.50
N ALA A 66 -0.92 13.29 -6.98
CA ALA A 66 -0.70 13.43 -5.55
C ALA A 66 -2.03 13.40 -4.77
N VAL A 67 -3.05 14.11 -5.25
CA VAL A 67 -4.41 14.11 -4.67
C VAL A 67 -5.05 12.73 -4.78
N ALA A 68 -4.92 12.04 -5.90
CA ALA A 68 -5.45 10.69 -6.06
C ALA A 68 -4.84 9.70 -5.07
N ILE A 69 -3.51 9.70 -4.90
CA ILE A 69 -2.80 8.83 -3.96
C ILE A 69 -3.26 9.12 -2.52
N LEU A 70 -3.22 10.39 -2.09
CA LEU A 70 -3.63 10.77 -0.74
C LEU A 70 -5.12 10.47 -0.50
N GLY A 71 -5.97 10.68 -1.51
CA GLY A 71 -7.39 10.37 -1.48
C GLY A 71 -7.64 8.87 -1.26
N THR A 72 -6.95 8.00 -2.00
CA THR A 72 -7.10 6.54 -1.83
C THR A 72 -6.65 6.07 -0.44
N ILE A 73 -5.54 6.61 0.08
CA ILE A 73 -5.06 6.33 1.44
C ILE A 73 -6.08 6.77 2.48
N LEU A 74 -6.62 7.99 2.35
CA LEU A 74 -7.62 8.54 3.27
C LEU A 74 -8.91 7.70 3.24
N ILE A 75 -9.42 7.36 2.06
CA ILE A 75 -10.61 6.51 1.92
C ILE A 75 -10.36 5.13 2.53
N ASN A 76 -9.21 4.51 2.29
CA ASN A 76 -8.85 3.22 2.90
C ASN A 76 -8.80 3.32 4.43
N TRP A 77 -8.19 4.38 4.97
CA TRP A 77 -8.08 4.59 6.40
C TRP A 77 -9.45 4.83 7.06
N ILE A 78 -10.33 5.63 6.44
CA ILE A 78 -11.70 5.84 6.92
C ILE A 78 -12.48 4.53 6.84
N SER A 79 -12.40 3.81 5.73
CA SER A 79 -13.11 2.54 5.50
C SER A 79 -12.71 1.49 6.54
N THR A 80 -11.41 1.33 6.81
CA THR A 80 -10.90 0.38 7.82
C THR A 80 -11.28 0.76 9.25
N ARG A 81 -11.49 2.06 9.55
CA ARG A 81 -12.02 2.48 10.86
C ARG A 81 -13.52 2.29 11.02
N ARG A 82 -14.30 2.50 9.95
CA ARG A 82 -15.76 2.33 9.98
C ARG A 82 -16.17 0.87 9.89
N LYS A 83 -15.41 0.05 9.17
CA LYS A 83 -15.63 -1.39 9.06
C LYS A 83 -14.95 -2.11 10.22
N LYS A 84 -15.65 -2.18 11.37
CA LYS A 84 -15.45 -3.25 12.37
C LYS A 84 -15.97 -4.58 11.81
N TRP A 85 -15.53 -5.00 10.64
CA TRP A 85 -15.90 -6.34 10.19
C TRP A 85 -14.99 -7.32 10.93
N LYS A 86 -15.59 -7.91 11.96
CA LYS A 86 -15.15 -9.16 12.58
C LYS A 86 -15.20 -10.23 11.50
N TYR A 87 -14.06 -10.65 11.04
CA TYR A 87 -13.81 -12.01 10.56
C TYR A 87 -12.35 -12.30 10.87
#